data_AF-A0A2A7WRV5-F1
#
_entry.id   AF-A0A2A7WRV5-F1
#
_cell.length_a   1.000
_cell.length_b   1.000
_cell.length_c   1.000
_cell.angle_alpha   90.00
_cell.angle_beta   90.00
_cell.angle_gamma   90.00
#
_symmetry.space_group_name_H-M   'P 1'
#
loop_
_entity.id
_entity.type
_entity.pdbx_description
1 polymer ?
#
loop_
_entity_poly.entity_id
_entity_poly.type
_entity_poly.pdbx_seq_one_letter_code
_entity_poly.pdbx_strand_id
1 'polypeptide(L)'
;MIISTTTEVIAKCLSRSEGFAVREFFNAIKGEEKGKICIKTLSATNSITVAALRKLEIVGIIKTRSLGVKGTNYQILNMAALQDVVRNLKI
;
A
#
# COMPACT_ATOMS: atom_id res chain seq x y z
N MET A 1 3.65 -14.37 -17.17
CA MET A 1 2.85 -15.24 -16.27
C MET A 1 3.40 -15.35 -14.84
N ILE A 2 4.65 -14.96 -14.55
CA ILE A 2 5.26 -15.09 -13.20
C ILE A 2 4.85 -13.95 -12.24
N ILE A 3 4.45 -12.78 -12.77
CA ILE A 3 4.16 -11.59 -11.94
C ILE A 3 2.76 -11.65 -11.30
N SER A 4 1.75 -12.14 -12.02
CA SER A 4 0.35 -12.18 -11.56
C SER A 4 0.13 -13.12 -10.37
N THR A 5 0.82 -14.27 -10.34
CA THR A 5 0.63 -15.26 -9.25
C THR A 5 1.07 -14.68 -7.90
N THR A 6 2.11 -13.86 -7.87
CA THR A 6 2.62 -13.26 -6.63
C THR A 6 1.71 -12.15 -6.13
N THR A 7 1.15 -11.31 -7.01
CA THR A 7 0.25 -10.21 -6.61
C THR A 7 -1.10 -10.72 -6.11
N GLU A 8 -1.62 -11.81 -6.69
CA GLU A 8 -2.85 -12.47 -6.22
C GLU A 8 -2.71 -13.05 -4.80
N VAL A 9 -1.56 -13.63 -4.48
CA VAL A 9 -1.28 -14.16 -3.14
C VAL A 9 -1.22 -13.02 -2.12
N ILE A 10 -0.60 -11.88 -2.48
CA ILE A 10 -0.56 -10.69 -1.62
C ILE A 10 -1.96 -10.13 -1.37
N ALA A 11 -2.78 -10.03 -2.42
CA ALA A 11 -4.16 -9.56 -2.29
C ALA A 11 -5.00 -10.45 -1.36
N LYS A 12 -4.75 -11.78 -1.34
CA LYS A 12 -5.39 -12.72 -0.41
C LYS A 12 -4.86 -12.63 1.03
N CYS A 13 -3.61 -12.21 1.22
CA CYS A 13 -3.01 -12.01 2.54
C CYS A 13 -3.45 -10.73 3.25
N LEU A 14 -4.13 -9.83 2.54
CA LEU A 14 -4.71 -8.61 3.09
C LEU A 14 -6.13 -8.88 3.60
N SER A 15 -6.41 -8.47 4.83
CA SER A 15 -7.78 -8.42 5.37
C SER A 15 -8.61 -7.35 4.66
N ARG A 16 -9.95 -7.43 4.68
CA ARG A 16 -10.82 -6.42 4.02
C ARG A 16 -10.48 -4.98 4.39
N SER A 17 -10.27 -4.70 5.68
CA SER A 17 -9.92 -3.36 6.16
C SER A 17 -8.51 -2.91 5.71
N GLU A 18 -7.57 -3.85 5.56
CA GLU A 18 -6.24 -3.56 5.03
C GLU A 18 -6.31 -3.28 3.53
N GLY A 19 -7.08 -4.05 2.78
CA GLY A 19 -7.33 -3.79 1.36
C GLY A 19 -7.96 -2.42 1.12
N PHE A 20 -8.92 -2.03 1.96
CA PHE A 20 -9.50 -0.68 1.93
C PHE A 20 -8.43 0.40 2.17
N ALA A 21 -7.58 0.22 3.18
CA ALA A 21 -6.48 1.16 3.47
C ALA A 21 -5.48 1.27 2.31
N VAL A 22 -5.14 0.16 1.65
CA VAL A 22 -4.25 0.14 0.47
C VAL A 22 -4.90 0.89 -0.70
N ARG A 23 -6.20 0.75 -0.91
CA ARG A 23 -6.93 1.45 -1.98
C ARG A 23 -7.04 2.95 -1.72
N GLU A 24 -7.33 3.36 -0.49
CA GLU A 24 -7.26 4.76 -0.05
C GLU A 24 -5.87 5.35 -0.28
N PHE A 25 -4.82 4.62 0.12
CA PHE A 25 -3.43 5.03 -0.11
C PHE A 25 -3.14 5.18 -1.61
N PHE A 26 -3.52 4.20 -2.43
CA PHE A 26 -3.34 4.24 -3.87
C PHE A 26 -4.06 5.43 -4.54
N ASN A 27 -5.24 5.79 -4.06
CA ASN A 27 -5.96 6.97 -4.54
C ASN A 27 -5.29 8.27 -4.09
N ALA A 28 -4.72 8.30 -2.88
CA ALA A 28 -4.07 9.48 -2.31
C ALA A 28 -2.79 9.86 -3.06
N ILE A 29 -2.01 8.88 -3.54
CA ILE A 29 -0.77 9.12 -4.28
C ILE A 29 -1.02 9.63 -5.72
N LYS A 30 -2.22 9.47 -6.27
CA LYS A 30 -2.59 9.90 -7.65
C LYS A 30 -1.59 9.51 -8.75
N GLY A 31 -0.87 8.39 -8.59
CA GLY A 31 0.14 7.95 -9.56
C GLY A 31 1.56 8.46 -9.31
N GLU A 32 1.80 9.23 -8.24
CA GLU A 32 3.14 9.61 -7.84
C GLU A 32 3.92 8.41 -7.28
N GLU A 33 5.11 8.16 -7.83
CA GLU A 33 5.96 7.06 -7.38
C GLU A 33 6.66 7.35 -6.06
N LYS A 34 6.84 8.62 -5.70
CA LYS A 34 7.51 9.04 -4.45
C LYS A 34 6.86 10.30 -3.93
N GLY A 35 6.68 10.35 -2.62
CA GLY A 35 6.12 11.52 -1.99
C GLY A 35 6.11 11.43 -0.49
N LYS A 36 5.35 12.34 0.12
CA LYS A 36 5.10 12.36 1.55
C LYS A 36 3.61 12.20 1.76
N ILE A 37 3.24 11.28 2.63
CA ILE A 37 1.86 11.14 3.07
C ILE A 37 1.81 11.20 4.59
N CYS A 38 0.81 11.89 5.12
CA CYS A 38 0.47 11.79 6.53
C CYS A 38 -0.50 10.61 6.68
N ILE A 39 -0.11 9.57 7.43
CA ILE A 39 -0.96 8.39 7.67
C ILE A 39 -2.30 8.80 8.30
N LYS A 40 -2.30 9.86 9.11
CA LYS A 40 -3.51 10.49 9.69
C LYS A 40 -4.54 10.97 8.65
N THR A 41 -4.15 11.18 7.40
CA THR A 41 -5.05 11.67 6.34
C THR A 41 -5.85 10.53 5.68
N LEU A 42 -5.50 9.27 5.96
CA LEU A 42 -6.22 8.10 5.44
C LEU A 42 -7.40 7.78 6.38
N SER A 43 -8.56 7.40 5.82
CA SER A 43 -9.76 7.14 6.62
C SER A 43 -9.67 5.83 7.44
N ALA A 44 -8.76 4.94 7.08
CA ALA A 44 -8.48 3.72 7.83
C ALA A 44 -7.69 4.04 9.12
N THR A 45 -7.90 3.22 10.16
CA THR A 45 -7.17 3.35 11.42
C THR A 45 -5.66 3.28 11.18
N ASN A 46 -4.88 4.17 11.80
CA ASN A 46 -3.43 4.26 11.62
C ASN A 46 -2.71 2.91 11.75
N SER A 47 -3.14 2.05 12.69
CA SER A 47 -2.57 0.72 12.91
C SER A 47 -2.80 -0.24 11.74
N ILE A 48 -3.98 -0.20 11.12
CA ILE A 48 -4.36 -1.04 9.98
C ILE A 48 -3.57 -0.61 8.74
N THR A 49 -3.46 0.70 8.52
CA THR A 49 -2.69 1.25 7.40
C THR A 49 -1.21 0.86 7.50
N VAL A 50 -0.59 1.02 8.69
CA VAL A 50 0.81 0.64 8.89
C VAL A 50 1.01 -0.86 8.67
N ALA A 51 0.10 -1.70 9.15
CA ALA A 51 0.16 -3.14 8.93
C ALA A 51 0.07 -3.50 7.43
N ALA A 52 -0.87 -2.89 6.71
CA ALA A 52 -1.06 -3.13 5.28
C ALA A 52 0.16 -2.68 4.46
N LEU A 53 0.68 -1.47 4.72
CA LEU A 53 1.88 -0.95 4.05
C LEU A 53 3.11 -1.81 4.37
N ARG A 54 3.25 -2.32 5.60
CA ARG A 54 4.36 -3.22 5.97
C ARG A 54 4.32 -4.54 5.19
N LYS A 55 3.14 -5.10 4.93
CA LYS A 55 3.01 -6.31 4.07
C LYS A 55 3.48 -6.03 2.64
N LEU A 56 3.12 -4.88 2.07
CA LEU A 56 3.58 -4.47 0.74
C LEU A 56 5.09 -4.19 0.71
N GLU A 57 5.65 -3.69 1.80
CA GLU A 57 7.09 -3.44 1.94
C GLU A 57 7.92 -4.72 2.03
N ILE A 58 7.42 -5.75 2.73
CA ILE A 58 8.08 -7.07 2.80
C ILE A 58 8.25 -7.70 1.41
N VAL A 59 7.27 -7.51 0.52
CA VAL A 59 7.31 -8.06 -0.84
C VAL A 59 8.00 -7.11 -1.84
N GLY A 60 8.47 -5.95 -1.36
CA GLY A 60 9.22 -5.00 -2.18
C GLY A 60 8.37 -4.22 -3.19
N ILE A 61 7.07 -4.05 -2.94
CA ILE A 61 6.19 -3.21 -3.78
C ILE A 61 6.38 -1.73 -3.41
N ILE A 62 6.48 -1.45 -2.12
CA ILE A 62 6.67 -0.10 -1.59
C ILE A 62 7.83 -0.09 -0.58
N LYS A 63 8.32 1.10 -0.26
CA LYS A 63 9.17 1.38 0.89
C LYS A 63 8.57 2.51 1.68
N THR A 64 8.54 2.36 2.99
CA THR A 64 8.00 3.38 3.88
C THR A 64 9.05 3.81 4.90
N ARG A 65 9.20 5.11 5.10
CA ARG A 65 10.12 5.70 6.07
C ARG A 65 9.35 6.71 6.91
N SER A 66 9.14 6.38 8.18
CA SER A 66 8.55 7.33 9.13
C SER A 66 9.49 8.51 9.34
N LEU A 67 8.98 9.74 9.20
CA LEU A 67 9.66 10.98 9.56
C LEU A 67 9.11 11.56 10.88
N GLY A 68 8.42 10.74 11.68
CA GLY A 68 7.76 11.18 12.90
C GLY A 68 6.64 12.19 12.62
N VAL A 69 6.72 13.37 13.24
CA VAL A 69 5.70 14.43 13.15
C VAL A 69 5.54 14.99 11.74
N LYS A 70 6.58 14.87 10.89
CA LYS A 70 6.57 15.38 9.50
C LYS A 70 5.85 14.46 8.51
N GLY A 71 5.35 13.31 8.96
CA GLY A 71 4.63 12.33 8.14
C GLY A 71 5.46 11.10 7.80
N THR A 72 5.04 10.38 6.76
CA THR A 72 5.70 9.16 6.27
C THR A 72 6.10 9.37 4.82
N ASN A 73 7.40 9.24 4.53
CA ASN A 73 7.87 9.18 3.16
C ASN A 73 7.51 7.81 2.60
N TYR A 74 6.91 7.79 1.42
CA TYR A 74 6.67 6.57 0.68
C TYR A 74 7.46 6.61 -0.64
N GLN A 75 7.93 5.45 -1.05
CA GLN A 75 8.50 5.22 -2.36
C GLN A 75 7.92 3.93 -2.92
N ILE A 76 7.28 4.01 -4.06
CA ILE A 76 6.76 2.88 -4.80
C ILE A 76 7.91 2.34 -5.64
N LEU A 77 8.20 1.06 -5.48
CA LEU A 77 9.23 0.36 -6.23
C LEU A 77 8.67 -0.25 -7.51
N ASN A 78 7.40 -0.65 -7.47
CA ASN A 78 6.71 -1.21 -8.62
C ASN A 78 5.24 -0.79 -8.64
N MET A 79 4.93 0.24 -9.45
CA MET A 79 3.59 0.79 -9.57
C MET A 79 2.60 -0.20 -10.22
N ALA A 80 3.07 -0.98 -11.20
CA ALA A 80 2.24 -1.99 -11.86
C ALA A 80 1.82 -3.09 -10.86
N ALA A 81 2.75 -3.56 -10.02
CA ALA A 81 2.44 -4.54 -8.99
C ALA A 81 1.44 -4.00 -7.95
N LEU A 82 1.57 -2.73 -7.54
CA LEU A 82 0.62 -2.10 -6.63
C LEU A 82 -0.79 -2.01 -7.25
N GLN A 83 -0.86 -1.63 -8.53
CA GLN A 83 -2.12 -1.57 -9.27
C GLN A 83 -2.76 -2.97 -9.42
N ASP A 84 -1.97 -4.00 -9.72
CA ASP A 84 -2.43 -5.39 -9.77
C ASP A 84 -2.96 -5.86 -8.42
N VAL A 85 -2.28 -5.55 -7.31
CA VAL A 85 -2.77 -5.87 -5.97
C VAL A 85 -4.12 -5.19 -5.73
N VAL A 86 -4.25 -3.89 -6.00
CA VAL A 86 -5.51 -3.14 -5.82
C VAL A 86 -6.64 -3.71 -6.68
N ARG A 87 -6.34 -4.14 -7.91
CA ARG A 87 -7.31 -4.76 -8.82
C ARG A 87 -7.79 -6.13 -8.31
N ASN A 88 -6.92 -6.89 -7.66
CA ASN A 88 -7.21 -8.23 -7.16
C ASN A 88 -7.78 -8.24 -5.72
N LEU A 89 -7.94 -7.07 -5.09
CA LEU A 89 -8.62 -6.97 -3.79
C LEU A 89 -10.10 -7.37 -3.93
N LYS A 90 -10.50 -8.42 -3.22
CA LYS A 90 -11.91 -8.78 -3.02
C LYS A 90 -12.50 -7.92 -1.91
N ILE A 91 -12.86 -6.69 -2.26
CA ILE A 91 -13.51 -5.73 -1.34
C ILE A 91 -15.00 -6.02 -1.28
#